data_AF-A0A2U1YTB5-F1
#
_entry.id   AF-A0A2U1YTB5-F1
#
_cell.length_a   1.000
_cell.length_b   1.000
_cell.length_c   1.000
_cell.angle_alpha   90.00
_cell.angle_beta   90.00
_cell.angle_gamma   90.00
#
_symmetry.space_group_name_H-M   'P 1'
#
loop_
_entity.id
_entity.type
_entity.pdbx_description
1 polymer ?
#
loop_
_entity_poly.entity_id
_entity_poly.type
_entity_poly.pdbx_seq_one_letter_code
_entity_poly.pdbx_strand_id
1 'polypeptide(L)'
;MFITHELVAKCSCPKDHKPDLYEVTVTTRRVIPVEDIIAALERLEPVEQYQEQFTVELARAIGAEVKTVGFHSGVKTTCVA
;
A
#
# COMPACT_ATOMS: atom_id res chain seq x y z
N MET A 1 9.24 17.17 -12.18
CA MET A 1 10.00 15.99 -11.68
C MET A 1 8.97 14.97 -11.20
N PHE A 2 9.17 13.70 -11.54
CA PHE A 2 8.38 12.60 -10.99
C PHE A 2 9.26 11.85 -10.00
N ILE A 3 8.72 11.56 -8.82
CA ILE A 3 9.38 10.79 -7.77
C ILE A 3 8.57 9.51 -7.59
N THR A 4 9.28 8.39 -7.55
CA THR A 4 8.71 7.06 -7.32
C THR A 4 9.40 6.45 -6.11
N HIS A 5 8.61 6.01 -5.14
CA HIS A 5 9.07 5.23 -3.99
C HIS A 5 8.54 3.80 -4.13
N GLU A 6 9.42 2.82 -3.95
CA GLU A 6 9.09 1.40 -4.02
C GLU A 6 9.41 0.74 -2.68
N LEU A 7 8.43 -0.02 -2.17
CA LEU A 7 8.52 -0.67 -0.88
C LEU A 7 7.58 -1.87 -0.83
N VAL A 8 7.67 -2.66 0.24
CA VAL A 8 6.80 -3.81 0.47
C VAL A 8 5.98 -3.52 1.72
N ALA A 9 4.67 -3.69 1.63
CA ALA A 9 3.76 -3.61 2.76
C ALA A 9 3.30 -5.02 3.17
N LYS A 10 3.14 -5.23 4.48
CA LYS A 10 2.57 -6.45 5.04
C LYS A 10 1.19 -6.15 5.63
N CYS A 11 0.15 -6.74 5.04
CA CYS A 11 -1.22 -6.61 5.52
C CYS A 11 -1.76 -7.98 5.94
N SER A 12 -2.92 -8.00 6.59
CA SER A 12 -3.64 -9.24 6.91
C SER A 12 -5.00 -9.25 6.23
N CYS A 13 -5.29 -10.33 5.49
CA CYS A 13 -6.55 -10.48 4.79
C CYS A 13 -7.69 -10.74 5.81
N PRO A 14 -8.78 -9.93 5.82
CA PRO A 14 -9.90 -10.12 6.75
C PRO A 14 -10.63 -11.47 6.62
N LYS A 15 -10.44 -12.18 5.49
CA LYS A 15 -11.16 -13.42 5.20
C LYS A 15 -10.52 -14.64 5.84
N ASP A 16 -9.19 -14.72 5.84
CA ASP A 16 -8.46 -15.89 6.31
C ASP A 16 -7.40 -15.57 7.37
N HIS A 17 -7.27 -14.30 7.75
CA HIS A 17 -6.34 -13.78 8.76
C HIS A 17 -4.87 -14.08 8.47
N LYS A 18 -4.55 -14.42 7.22
CA LYS A 18 -3.17 -14.68 6.82
C LYS A 18 -2.47 -13.38 6.41
N PRO A 19 -1.15 -13.31 6.64
CA PRO A 19 -0.37 -12.20 6.16
C PRO A 19 -0.27 -12.26 4.63
N ASP A 20 -0.61 -11.15 3.99
CA ASP A 20 -0.32 -10.87 2.59
C ASP A 20 0.87 -9.91 2.49
N LEU A 21 1.64 -10.04 1.41
CA LEU A 21 2.70 -9.10 1.04
C LEU A 21 2.30 -8.39 -0.25
N TYR A 22 2.42 -7.06 -0.24
CA TYR A 22 2.12 -6.21 -1.39
C TYR A 22 3.37 -5.45 -1.82
N GLU A 23 3.71 -5.52 -3.10
CA GLU A 23 4.61 -4.55 -3.72
C GLU A 23 3.86 -3.22 -3.82
N VAL A 24 4.42 -2.16 -3.26
CA VAL A 24 3.82 -0.82 -3.23
C VAL A 24 4.68 0.13 -4.03
N THR A 25 4.04 0.91 -4.89
CA THR A 25 4.65 2.01 -5.64
C THR A 25 3.90 3.30 -5.33
N VAL A 26 4.60 4.29 -4.79
CA VAL A 26 4.06 5.64 -4.55
C VAL A 26 4.62 6.59 -5.60
N THR A 27 3.75 7.27 -6.35
CA THR A 27 4.13 8.21 -7.40
C THR A 27 3.66 9.62 -7.07
N THR A 28 4.55 10.60 -7.13
CA THR A 28 4.23 12.00 -6.78
C THR A 28 5.03 13.02 -7.60
N ARG A 29 4.55 14.26 -7.61
CA ARG A 29 5.21 15.44 -8.22
C ARG A 29 5.79 16.41 -7.17
N ARG A 30 5.60 16.12 -5.89
CA ARG A 30 6.12 16.90 -4.76
C ARG A 30 7.01 16.03 -3.88
N VAL A 31 7.88 16.65 -3.10
CA VAL A 31 8.66 15.93 -2.09
C VAL A 31 7.71 15.40 -1.01
N ILE A 32 7.86 14.12 -0.69
CA ILE A 32 7.24 13.45 0.43
C ILE A 32 8.41 12.80 1.20
N PRO A 33 8.64 13.15 2.48
CA PRO A 33 9.60 12.45 3.31
C PRO A 33 9.29 10.95 3.33
N VAL A 34 10.32 10.11 3.21
CA VAL A 34 10.13 8.65 3.23
C VAL A 34 9.59 8.21 4.60
N GLU A 35 9.95 8.94 5.64
CA GLU A 35 9.46 8.77 7.01
C GLU A 35 7.93 8.92 7.10
N ASP A 36 7.33 9.83 6.34
CA ASP A 36 5.87 10.00 6.31
C ASP A 36 5.19 8.80 5.63
N ILE A 37 5.82 8.23 4.60
CA ILE A 37 5.34 7.02 3.91
C ILE A 37 5.41 5.82 4.88
N ILE A 38 6.53 5.68 5.59
CA ILE A 38 6.73 4.62 6.60
C ILE A 38 5.69 4.76 7.72
N ALA A 39 5.50 5.96 8.26
CA ALA A 39 4.51 6.19 9.32
C ALA A 39 3.07 5.88 8.86
N ALA A 40 2.74 6.16 7.59
CA ALA A 40 1.45 5.78 7.03
C ALA A 40 1.29 4.26 6.93
N LEU A 41 2.33 3.53 6.54
CA LEU A 41 2.33 2.07 6.53
C LEU A 41 2.20 1.48 7.94
N GLU A 42 3.02 1.91 8.89
CA GLU A 42 2.99 1.41 10.28
C GLU A 42 1.61 1.55 10.93
N ARG A 43 0.84 2.57 10.53
CA ARG A 43 -0.54 2.77 10.97
C ARG A 43 -1.53 1.81 10.30
N LEU A 44 -1.32 1.47 9.04
CA LEU A 44 -2.29 0.73 8.20
C LEU A 44 -2.03 -0.78 8.15
N GLU A 45 -0.77 -1.21 8.22
CA GLU A 45 -0.37 -2.63 8.18
C GLU A 45 -1.00 -3.50 9.29
N PRO A 46 -1.15 -3.02 10.54
CA PRO A 46 -1.77 -3.82 11.60
C PRO A 46 -3.29 -3.97 11.44
N VAL A 47 -3.91 -3.21 10.54
CA VAL A 47 -5.36 -3.24 10.32
C VAL A 47 -5.70 -4.36 9.35
N GLU A 48 -6.65 -5.23 9.72
CA GLU A 48 -7.20 -6.20 8.78
C GLU A 48 -8.06 -5.49 7.74
N GLN A 49 -7.62 -5.52 6.49
CA GLN A 49 -8.34 -4.90 5.37
C GLN A 49 -7.95 -5.54 4.04
N TYR A 50 -8.84 -5.41 3.05
CA TYR A 50 -8.55 -5.88 1.70
C TYR A 50 -7.52 -4.98 1.00
N GLN A 51 -6.78 -5.52 0.02
CA GLN A 51 -5.75 -4.79 -0.73
C GLN A 51 -6.30 -3.50 -1.35
N GLU A 52 -7.51 -3.53 -1.89
CA GLU A 52 -8.18 -2.38 -2.51
C GLU A 52 -8.40 -1.25 -1.50
N GLN A 53 -8.86 -1.61 -0.30
CA GLN A 53 -9.10 -0.65 0.78
C GLN A 53 -7.78 -0.06 1.27
N PHE A 54 -6.79 -0.92 1.55
CA PHE A 54 -5.45 -0.50 1.94
C PHE A 54 -4.84 0.49 0.94
N THR A 55 -4.98 0.21 -0.36
CA THR A 55 -4.45 1.07 -1.43
C THR A 55 -5.07 2.47 -1.39
N VAL A 56 -6.39 2.54 -1.26
CA VAL A 56 -7.13 3.82 -1.18
C VAL A 56 -6.78 4.58 0.09
N GLU A 57 -6.69 3.89 1.24
CA GLU A 57 -6.36 4.51 2.51
C GLU A 57 -4.92 5.05 2.52
N LEU A 58 -3.97 4.30 1.95
CA LEU A 58 -2.58 4.72 1.83
C LEU A 58 -2.44 5.93 0.89
N ALA A 59 -3.11 5.91 -0.27
CA ALA A 59 -3.14 7.04 -1.20
C ALA A 59 -3.68 8.32 -0.55
N ARG A 60 -4.76 8.20 0.24
CA ARG A 60 -5.33 9.31 1.00
C ARG A 60 -4.41 9.80 2.12
N ALA A 61 -3.78 8.89 2.85
CA ALA A 61 -2.88 9.23 3.94
C ALA A 61 -1.65 10.01 3.46
N ILE A 62 -1.07 9.57 2.34
CA ILE A 62 0.13 10.17 1.76
C ILE A 62 -0.20 11.39 0.89
N GLY A 63 -1.40 11.43 0.31
CA GLY A 63 -1.79 12.45 -0.67
C GLY A 63 -0.97 12.33 -1.95
N ALA A 64 -0.86 11.11 -2.48
CA ALA A 64 -0.14 10.73 -3.69
C ALA A 64 -0.82 9.51 -4.36
N GLU A 65 -0.46 9.25 -5.61
CA GLU A 65 -0.91 8.03 -6.30
C GLU A 65 -0.20 6.81 -5.70
N VAL A 66 -0.96 5.77 -5.39
CA VAL A 66 -0.45 4.52 -4.85
C VAL A 66 -0.91 3.37 -5.73
N LYS A 67 0.04 2.54 -6.13
CA LYS A 67 -0.19 1.25 -6.75
C LYS A 67 0.23 0.15 -5.79
N THR A 68 -0.61 -0.87 -5.64
CA THR A 68 -0.24 -2.10 -4.94
C THR A 68 -0.36 -3.30 -5.86
N VAL A 69 0.53 -4.28 -5.70
CA VAL A 69 0.50 -5.55 -6.40
C VAL A 69 0.67 -6.67 -5.38
N GLY A 70 -0.33 -7.56 -5.31
CA GLY A 70 -0.37 -8.68 -4.37
C GLY A 70 -0.78 -9.98 -5.04
N PHE A 71 -0.47 -11.10 -4.38
CA PHE A 71 -0.99 -12.41 -4.74
C PHE A 71 -1.71 -13.01 -3.54
N HIS A 72 -2.97 -13.39 -3.72
CA HIS A 72 -3.73 -14.09 -2.68
C HIS A 72 -4.46 -15.28 -3.31
N SER A 73 -4.29 -16.47 -2.73
CA SER A 73 -4.90 -17.71 -3.24
C SER A 73 -4.66 -17.98 -4.75
N GLY A 74 -3.48 -17.62 -5.26
CA GLY A 74 -3.10 -17.79 -6.67
C GLY A 74 -3.62 -16.70 -7.62
N VAL A 75 -4.36 -15.72 -7.12
CA VAL A 75 -4.86 -14.58 -7.91
C VAL A 75 -3.93 -13.40 -7.72
N LYS A 76 -3.45 -12.82 -8.83
CA LYS A 76 -2.71 -11.56 -8.83
C LYS A 76 -3.68 -10.39 -8.89
N THR A 77 -3.61 -9.50 -7.92
CA THR A 77 -4.42 -8.28 -7.86
C THR A 77 -3.53 -7.05 -7.99
N THR A 78 -3.94 -6.10 -8.83
CA THR A 78 -3.29 -4.79 -8.97
C THR A 78 -4.31 -3.71 -8.70
N CYS A 79 -4.05 -2.87 -7.70
CA CYS A 79 -4.88 -1.74 -7.33
C CYS A 79 -4.13 -0.44 -7.60
N VAL A 80 -4.85 0.60 -8.00
CA VAL A 80 -4.30 1.95 -8.18
C VAL A 80 -5.31 2.94 -7.60
N ALA A 81 -4.86 3.85 -6.74
CA ALA A 81 -5.68 4.89 -6.11
C ALA A 81 -4.93 6.22 -5.98
#